data_AF-A0A4Q6BVK8-F1
#
_entry.id   AF-A0A4Q6BVK8-F1
#
_cell.length_a   1.000
_cell.length_b   1.000
_cell.length_c   1.000
_cell.angle_alpha   90.00
_cell.angle_beta   90.00
_cell.angle_gamma   90.00
#
_symmetry.space_group_name_H-M   'P 1'
#
loop_
_entity.id
_entity.type
_entity.pdbx_description
1 polymer ?
#
loop_
_entity_poly.entity_id
_entity_poly.type
_entity_poly.pdbx_seq_one_letter_code
_entity_poly.pdbx_strand_id
1 'polypeptide(L)' 'MAQTSTPFLIPERKLNVGGTERRVGFEFEFSGVGLANTAAIIQELLGGTIESKHRFAYSV' A
#
# COMPACT_ATOMS: atom_id res chain seq x y z
N MET A 1 -6.94 20.74 -22.31
CA MET A 1 -6.09 21.25 -21.20
C MET A 1 -5.61 20.03 -20.44
N ALA A 2 -4.30 19.77 -20.37
CA ALA A 2 -3.77 18.63 -19.64
C ALA A 2 -3.80 18.94 -18.13
N GLN A 3 -4.45 18.09 -17.33
CA GLN A 3 -4.39 18.18 -15.87
C GLN A 3 -3.01 17.70 -15.42
N THR A 4 -2.17 18.64 -14.97
CA THR A 4 -0.91 18.31 -14.30
C THR A 4 -1.24 17.89 -12.87
N SER A 5 -1.21 16.58 -12.58
CA SER A 5 -1.41 16.09 -11.21
C SER A 5 -0.19 16.39 -10.36
N THR A 6 -0.33 17.19 -9.32
CA THR A 6 0.70 17.36 -8.28
C THR A 6 0.96 16.00 -7.62
N PRO A 7 2.23 15.56 -7.46
CA PRO A 7 2.52 14.28 -6.81
C PRO A 7 2.00 14.27 -5.38
N PHE A 8 1.38 13.16 -4.99
CA PHE A 8 0.87 12.96 -3.63
C PHE A 8 2.05 12.99 -2.64
N LEU A 9 2.08 13.99 -1.77
CA LEU A 9 3.13 14.11 -0.75
C LEU A 9 2.85 13.15 0.39
N ILE A 10 3.65 12.09 0.50
CA ILE A 10 3.60 11.18 1.64
C ILE A 10 4.09 11.96 2.88
N PRO A 11 3.32 11.97 4.00
CA PRO A 11 3.73 12.69 5.20
C PRO A 11 5.09 12.19 5.70
N GLU A 12 6.02 13.11 5.99
CA GLU A 12 7.40 12.79 6.40
C GLU A 12 7.51 11.95 7.68
N ARG A 13 6.45 11.91 8.48
CA ARG A 13 6.50 11.33 9.82
C ARG A 13 6.42 9.81 9.77
N LYS A 14 7.59 9.18 9.70
CA LYS A 14 7.80 7.72 9.71
C LYS A 14 7.38 7.02 11.01
N LEU A 15 7.27 7.75 12.12
CA LEU A 15 6.97 7.20 13.45
C LEU A 15 5.55 7.55 13.93
N ASN A 16 4.94 6.67 14.71
CA ASN A 16 3.71 6.97 15.44
C ASN A 16 3.99 7.70 16.77
N VAL A 17 2.96 7.96 17.57
CA VAL A 17 3.08 8.69 18.85
C VAL A 17 3.96 7.96 19.88
N GLY A 18 4.06 6.63 19.79
CA GLY A 18 4.90 5.81 20.65
C GLY A 18 6.34 5.61 20.14
N GLY A 19 6.74 6.29 19.06
CA GLY A 19 8.09 6.18 18.49
C GLY A 19 8.35 4.90 17.69
N THR A 20 7.33 4.08 17.42
CA THR A 20 7.46 2.91 16.54
C THR A 20 7.14 3.26 15.10
N GLU A 21 7.62 2.45 14.16
CA GLU A 21 7.35 2.63 12.74
C GLU A 21 5.84 2.68 12.46
N ARG A 22 5.43 3.71 11.73
CA ARG A 22 4.04 3.92 11.37
C ARG A 22 3.63 2.91 10.30
N ARG A 23 2.54 2.22 10.57
CA ARG A 23 1.89 1.32 9.60
C ARG A 23 0.61 1.97 9.11
N VAL A 24 0.28 1.72 7.85
CA VAL A 24 -0.99 2.13 7.23
C VAL A 24 -1.72 0.86 6.83
N GLY A 25 -2.99 0.78 7.20
CA GLY A 25 -3.93 -0.25 6.72
C GLY A 25 -4.95 0.40 5.79
N PHE A 26 -5.46 -0.39 4.87
CA PHE A 26 -6.54 0.02 3.96
C PHE A 26 -7.40 -1.21 3.69
N GLU A 27 -8.68 -0.96 3.42
CA GLU A 27 -9.67 -1.99 3.18
C GLU A 27 -10.22 -1.83 1.76
N PHE A 28 -10.43 -2.96 1.08
CA PHE A 28 -11.16 -3.00 -0.18
C PHE A 28 -12.51 -3.66 0.05
N GLU A 29 -13.57 -2.95 -0.29
CA GLU A 29 -14.92 -3.48 -0.26
C GLU A 29 -15.55 -3.34 -1.66
N PHE A 30 -16.18 -4.41 -2.14
CA PHE A 30 -16.82 -4.47 -3.47
C PHE A 30 -15.92 -4.04 -4.66
N SER A 31 -14.60 -4.08 -4.52
CA SER A 31 -13.67 -3.55 -5.53
C SER A 31 -13.51 -4.45 -6.75
N GLY A 32 -13.90 -5.73 -6.66
CA GLY A 32 -13.56 -6.75 -7.66
C GLY A 32 -12.06 -7.09 -7.70
N VAL A 33 -11.26 -6.53 -6.79
CA VAL A 33 -9.80 -6.74 -6.71
C VAL A 33 -9.49 -7.69 -5.57
N GLY A 34 -8.90 -8.85 -5.90
CA GLY A 34 -8.44 -9.83 -4.92
C GLY A 34 -7.06 -9.49 -4.34
N LEU A 35 -6.70 -10.15 -3.22
CA LEU A 35 -5.46 -9.90 -2.47
C LEU A 35 -4.18 -9.99 -3.31
N ALA A 36 -4.12 -10.91 -4.29
CA ALA A 36 -2.95 -11.03 -5.17
C ALA A 36 -2.78 -9.79 -6.07
N ASN A 37 -3.88 -9.30 -6.65
CA ASN A 37 -3.87 -8.08 -7.46
C ASN A 37 -3.56 -6.86 -6.59
N THR A 38 -4.13 -6.81 -5.39
CA THR A 38 -3.79 -5.79 -4.39
C THR A 38 -2.28 -5.77 -4.10
N ALA A 39 -1.68 -6.92 -3.80
CA ALA A 39 -0.25 -7.01 -3.52
C ALA A 39 0.60 -6.54 -4.72
N ALA A 40 0.20 -6.90 -5.95
CA ALA A 40 0.84 -6.41 -7.17
C ALA A 40 0.76 -4.88 -7.32
N ILE A 41 -0.42 -4.29 -7.06
CA ILE A 41 -0.61 -2.83 -7.09
C ILE A 41 0.30 -2.14 -6.05
N ILE A 42 0.38 -2.67 -4.83
CA ILE A 42 1.26 -2.12 -3.79
C ILE A 42 2.72 -2.19 -4.26
N GLN A 43 3.15 -3.33 -4.81
CA GLN A 43 4.51 -3.53 -5.28
C GLN A 43 4.87 -2.55 -6.40
N GLU A 44 3.94 -2.33 -7.34
CA GLU A 44 4.14 -1.39 -8.44
C GLU A 44 4.30 0.05 -7.92
N LEU A 45 3.48 0.45 -6.94
CA LEU A 45 3.45 1.82 -6.42
C LEU A 45 4.62 2.11 -5.47
N LEU A 46 4.99 1.15 -4.63
CA LEU A 46 5.91 1.36 -3.50
C LEU A 46 7.19 0.52 -3.57
N GLY A 47 7.30 -0.39 -4.53
CA GLY A 47 8.38 -1.39 -4.61
C GLY A 47 8.18 -2.55 -3.64
N GLY A 48 9.26 -3.29 -3.36
CA GLY A 48 9.24 -4.42 -2.43
C GLY A 48 9.20 -5.79 -3.09
N THR A 49 9.08 -6.85 -2.28
CA THR A 49 9.05 -8.24 -2.74
C THR A 49 7.81 -8.91 -2.19
N ILE A 50 6.96 -9.41 -3.10
CA ILE A 50 5.74 -10.10 -2.69
C ILE A 50 6.08 -11.48 -2.11
N GLU A 51 5.66 -11.71 -0.88
CA GLU A 51 5.68 -13.01 -0.20
C GLU A 51 4.25 -13.44 0.12
N SER A 52 3.80 -14.59 -0.43
CA SER A 52 2.52 -15.19 -0.06
C SER A 52 2.71 -16.04 1.19
N LYS A 53 2.18 -15.58 2.33
CA LYS A 53 2.21 -16.36 3.59
C LYS A 53 1.18 -17.48 3.56
N HIS A 54 0.01 -17.20 2.99
CA HIS A 54 -1.06 -18.16 2.69
C HIS A 54 -2.11 -17.50 1.80
N ARG A 55 -3.18 -18.23 1.48
CA ARG A 55 -4.28 -17.79 0.59
C ARG A 55 -4.98 -16.48 0.97
N PHE A 56 -4.78 -16.00 2.20
CA PHE A 56 -5.46 -14.83 2.76
C PHE A 56 -4.48 -13.74 3.22
N ALA A 57 -3.17 -13.90 3.00
CA ALA A 57 -2.17 -12.93 3.44
C ALA A 57 -0.97 -12.87 2.52
N TYR A 58 -0.63 -11.64 2.12
CA TYR A 58 0.56 -11.30 1.35
C TYR A 58 1.34 -10.24 2.11
N SER A 59 2.66 -10.35 2.10
CA SER A 59 3.59 -9.27 2.45
C SER A 59 4.16 -8.71 1.15
N VAL A 60 4.41 -7.40 1.11
CA VAL A 60 5.11 -6.72 0.00
C VAL A 60 6.29 -5.96 0.57
#